data_AF-A0A7S1VG80-F1
#
_entry.id   AF-A0A7S1VG80-F1
#
_cell.length_a   1.000
_cell.length_b   1.000
_cell.length_c   1.000
_cell.angle_alpha   90.00
_cell.angle_beta   90.00
_cell.angle_gamma   90.00
#
_symmetry.space_group_name_H-M   'P 1'
#
loop_
_entity.id
_entity.type
_entity.pdbx_description
1 polymer ?
#
loop_
_entity_poly.entity_id
_entity_poly.type
_entity_poly.pdbx_seq_one_letter_code
_entity_poly.pdbx_strand_id
1 'polypeptide(L)'
;KGGPLSKVGIVGRLGDLATIPEKYDVAISTACGKLDNIVVQTTAGAQKCLEFLRSNSLGRANFIPLDKMSKGAHDRAVQTPEGAPRLFELISPSNFSVLPALYLGVGNTLVAPDLETATRWAYDFGKRWRVVTLEGQLMETAGTMAGGGKSVKRGGMRLSNGNNTPAPQAMMDDADVNDCQALQNQAKEALEQLHACRNKRKDLVKEIRDLKRRVKSLSTQLPKLKLEVDGFETTRQNLTQRLPELKAQCEACAPDEAKQADLEREVKRCEKELDVCVKAAAALEDEVTRLQKEILDAGGPRLKKQQKKCQSVLDKLEKLETQLATAQVTITSSEKTVSKATESKALAEEELAKVTEETKEKEAEIAGLEKDAKDVSESYEEMKELVSEKKRELDEVIKGMDTLKATQTKLKGVEIELLGKLEAIGKQVSSMERRRKQWDSELAKLRAAASNDDDEFDLSDDEGEGVEESKECDDDDDDD
;
A
#
# COMPACT_ATOMS: atom_id res chain seq x y z
N LYS A 1 -16.59 35.69 -29.92
CA LYS A 1 -17.51 36.30 -30.91
C LYS A 1 -16.98 35.95 -32.31
N GLY A 2 -17.75 35.24 -33.15
CA GLY A 2 -17.41 35.00 -34.58
C GLY A 2 -16.74 33.66 -34.98
N GLY A 3 -16.19 32.88 -34.04
CA GLY A 3 -15.54 31.58 -34.37
C GLY A 3 -16.51 30.42 -34.65
N PRO A 4 -16.01 29.22 -34.99
CA PRO A 4 -16.82 28.02 -35.26
C PRO A 4 -17.71 27.61 -34.07
N LEU A 5 -17.38 28.07 -32.86
CA LEU A 5 -18.14 27.85 -31.63
C LEU A 5 -19.12 29.00 -31.28
N SER A 6 -19.30 29.99 -32.15
CA SER A 6 -20.16 31.16 -31.85
C SER A 6 -21.64 30.83 -31.70
N LYS A 7 -22.11 29.77 -32.36
CA LYS A 7 -23.52 29.32 -32.32
C LYS A 7 -23.79 28.24 -31.26
N VAL A 8 -22.81 27.94 -30.42
CA VAL A 8 -22.81 26.76 -29.53
C VAL A 8 -23.47 27.02 -28.17
N GLY A 9 -23.75 28.29 -27.83
CA GLY A 9 -24.47 28.65 -26.60
C GLY A 9 -23.65 28.42 -25.33
N ILE A 10 -22.36 28.79 -25.35
CA ILE A 10 -21.48 28.74 -24.18
C ILE A 10 -21.83 29.90 -23.25
N VAL A 11 -22.08 29.59 -21.97
CA VAL A 11 -22.43 30.59 -20.94
C VAL A 11 -21.17 31.08 -20.23
N GLY A 12 -20.27 30.16 -19.86
CA GLY A 12 -19.00 30.47 -19.20
C GLY A 12 -18.59 29.41 -18.18
N ARG A 13 -17.47 29.64 -17.48
CA ARG A 13 -17.03 28.80 -16.34
C ARG A 13 -18.00 28.97 -15.17
N LEU A 14 -18.38 27.87 -14.50
CA LEU A 14 -19.38 27.89 -13.43
C LEU A 14 -19.01 28.86 -12.28
N GLY A 15 -17.74 28.90 -11.88
CA GLY A 15 -17.23 29.81 -10.85
C GLY A 15 -17.35 31.31 -11.20
N ASP A 16 -17.45 31.65 -12.49
CA ASP A 16 -17.58 33.05 -12.93
C ASP A 16 -19.04 33.53 -13.01
N LEU A 17 -19.99 32.59 -12.97
CA LEU A 17 -21.43 32.83 -13.13
C LEU A 17 -22.16 33.04 -11.80
N ALA A 18 -21.46 32.96 -10.67
CA ALA A 18 -22.00 33.17 -9.34
C ALA A 18 -21.00 33.88 -8.44
N THR A 19 -21.49 34.57 -7.42
CA THR A 19 -20.69 35.27 -6.42
C THR A 19 -20.95 34.73 -5.02
N ILE A 20 -19.94 34.80 -4.15
CA ILE A 20 -20.01 34.37 -2.76
C ILE A 20 -19.26 35.34 -1.83
N PRO A 21 -19.63 35.48 -0.55
CA PRO A 21 -18.83 36.23 0.41
C PRO A 21 -17.44 35.62 0.64
N GLU A 22 -16.43 36.48 0.83
CA GLU A 22 -15.00 36.10 1.01
C GLU A 22 -14.78 35.09 2.13
N LYS A 23 -15.55 35.19 3.23
CA LYS A 23 -15.52 34.27 4.36
C LYS A 23 -15.67 32.79 3.94
N TYR A 24 -16.37 32.53 2.84
CA TYR A 24 -16.69 31.18 2.37
C TYR A 24 -15.88 30.74 1.15
N ASP A 25 -14.88 31.51 0.71
CA ASP A 25 -14.11 31.21 -0.51
C ASP A 25 -13.39 29.85 -0.44
N VAL A 26 -12.73 29.57 0.69
CA VAL A 26 -12.04 28.29 0.92
C VAL A 26 -13.03 27.13 0.95
N ALA A 27 -14.17 27.33 1.61
CA ALA A 27 -15.23 26.33 1.73
C ALA A 27 -15.82 25.97 0.35
N ILE A 28 -16.13 26.95 -0.49
CA ILE A 28 -16.69 26.69 -1.83
C ILE A 28 -15.66 26.10 -2.79
N SER A 29 -14.43 26.59 -2.76
CA SER A 29 -13.33 26.13 -3.60
C SER A 29 -12.94 24.69 -3.29
N THR A 30 -13.12 24.27 -2.02
CA THR A 30 -12.85 22.89 -1.59
C THR A 30 -14.05 21.96 -1.81
N ALA A 31 -15.27 22.42 -1.48
CA ALA A 31 -16.48 21.61 -1.59
C ALA A 31 -16.92 21.35 -3.05
N CYS A 32 -16.60 22.26 -3.98
CA CYS A 32 -17.05 22.17 -5.36
C CYS A 32 -15.87 22.08 -6.34
N GLY A 33 -15.42 20.86 -6.63
CA GLY A 33 -14.44 20.61 -7.70
C GLY A 33 -14.97 20.85 -9.13
N LYS A 34 -16.26 21.20 -9.27
CA LYS A 34 -16.92 21.43 -10.56
C LYS A 34 -16.97 22.91 -10.97
N LEU A 35 -16.39 23.82 -10.18
CA LEU A 35 -16.41 25.26 -10.46
C LEU A 35 -15.67 25.61 -11.76
N ASP A 36 -14.66 24.84 -12.13
CA ASP A 36 -13.92 25.01 -13.39
C ASP A 36 -14.63 24.41 -14.61
N ASN A 37 -15.78 23.76 -14.42
CA ASN A 37 -16.55 23.22 -15.53
C ASN A 37 -17.24 24.36 -16.30
N ILE A 38 -17.35 24.19 -17.62
CA ILE A 38 -17.93 25.18 -18.52
C ILE A 38 -19.42 24.88 -18.73
N VAL A 39 -20.29 25.84 -18.44
CA VAL A 39 -21.73 25.74 -18.62
C VAL A 39 -22.13 26.04 -20.06
N VAL A 40 -22.92 25.14 -20.67
CA VAL A 40 -23.40 25.24 -22.05
C VAL A 40 -24.92 25.08 -22.07
N GLN A 41 -25.61 25.76 -22.97
CA GLN A 41 -27.07 25.71 -23.07
C GLN A 41 -27.61 24.35 -23.54
N THR A 42 -26.90 23.66 -24.45
CA THR A 42 -27.36 22.42 -25.08
C THR A 42 -26.29 21.34 -25.09
N THR A 43 -26.71 20.08 -25.03
CA THR A 43 -25.84 18.89 -25.20
C THR A 43 -25.11 18.86 -26.55
N ALA A 44 -25.80 19.16 -27.64
CA ALA A 44 -25.20 19.26 -28.97
C ALA A 44 -24.08 20.32 -29.01
N GLY A 45 -24.24 21.40 -28.23
CA GLY A 45 -23.21 22.40 -28.10
C GLY A 45 -21.96 21.89 -27.37
N ALA A 46 -22.14 21.19 -26.26
CA ALA A 46 -21.04 20.59 -25.50
C ALA A 46 -20.23 19.58 -26.32
N GLN A 47 -20.90 18.76 -27.15
CA GLN A 47 -20.22 17.82 -28.05
C GLN A 47 -19.34 18.53 -29.09
N LYS A 48 -19.82 19.61 -29.69
CA LYS A 48 -19.03 20.44 -30.63
C LYS A 48 -17.82 21.07 -29.95
N CYS A 49 -17.94 21.50 -28.69
CA CYS A 49 -16.80 22.00 -27.92
C CYS A 49 -15.77 20.91 -27.66
N LEU A 50 -16.19 19.69 -27.29
CA LEU A 50 -15.29 18.56 -27.07
C LEU A 50 -14.55 18.16 -28.34
N GLU A 51 -15.26 18.10 -29.47
CA GLU A 51 -14.66 17.82 -30.77
C GLU A 51 -13.64 18.90 -31.15
N PHE A 52 -13.96 20.17 -30.91
CA PHE A 52 -13.03 21.27 -31.15
C PHE A 52 -11.76 21.19 -30.28
N LEU A 53 -11.88 20.82 -29.00
CA LEU A 53 -10.71 20.62 -28.12
C LEU A 53 -9.85 19.46 -28.60
N ARG A 54 -10.48 18.36 -29.05
CA ARG A 54 -9.78 17.17 -29.54
C ARG A 54 -9.05 17.43 -30.86
N SER A 55 -9.70 18.10 -31.81
CA SER A 55 -9.11 18.39 -33.13
C SER A 55 -7.94 19.36 -33.06
N ASN A 56 -7.89 20.22 -32.04
CA ASN A 56 -6.83 21.21 -31.85
C ASN A 56 -5.87 20.87 -30.69
N SER A 57 -6.01 19.72 -30.04
CA SER A 57 -5.19 19.29 -28.90
C SER A 57 -5.05 20.33 -27.78
N LEU A 58 -6.14 21.04 -27.47
CA LEU A 58 -6.14 22.17 -26.51
C LEU A 58 -6.32 21.74 -25.04
N GLY A 59 -6.17 20.45 -24.75
CA GLY A 59 -6.34 19.88 -23.40
C GLY A 59 -7.73 19.33 -23.11
N ARG A 60 -8.03 19.15 -21.82
CA ARG A 60 -9.27 18.52 -21.33
C ARG A 60 -10.10 19.53 -20.55
N ALA A 61 -11.39 19.62 -20.88
CA ALA A 61 -12.36 20.41 -20.14
C ALA A 61 -13.64 19.61 -19.90
N ASN A 62 -14.36 19.95 -18.84
CA ASN A 62 -15.65 19.35 -18.50
C ASN A 62 -16.75 20.37 -18.82
N PHE A 63 -17.82 19.92 -19.48
CA PHE A 63 -18.95 20.76 -19.85
C PHE A 63 -20.22 20.33 -19.11
N ILE A 64 -21.01 21.30 -18.64
CA ILE A 64 -22.31 21.04 -18.00
C ILE A 64 -23.45 21.55 -18.91
N PRO A 65 -24.21 20.64 -19.55
CA PRO A 65 -25.30 21.02 -20.45
C PRO A 65 -26.60 21.31 -19.68
N LEU A 66 -27.14 22.54 -19.79
CA LEU A 66 -28.32 23.02 -19.06
C LEU A 66 -29.63 22.34 -19.48
N ASP A 67 -29.75 21.93 -20.75
CA ASP A 67 -30.93 21.24 -21.30
C ASP A 67 -31.22 19.89 -20.64
N LYS A 68 -30.21 19.22 -20.07
CA LYS A 68 -30.35 17.92 -19.40
C LYS A 68 -30.42 17.98 -17.88
N MET A 69 -30.38 19.18 -17.29
CA MET A 69 -30.44 19.31 -15.83
C MET A 69 -31.88 19.20 -15.34
N SER A 70 -32.07 18.48 -14.23
CA SER A 70 -33.37 18.40 -13.54
C SER A 70 -33.73 19.76 -12.94
N LYS A 71 -34.89 20.30 -13.34
CA LYS A 71 -35.43 21.55 -12.82
C LYS A 71 -36.20 21.26 -11.52
N GLY A 72 -36.07 22.12 -10.50
CA GLY A 72 -36.83 22.05 -9.24
C GLY A 72 -36.18 21.27 -8.09
N ALA A 73 -35.02 20.64 -8.27
CA ALA A 73 -34.29 20.00 -7.17
C ALA A 73 -33.72 21.01 -6.14
N HIS A 74 -33.51 22.26 -6.57
CA HIS A 74 -32.97 23.35 -5.76
C HIS A 74 -34.02 24.05 -4.90
N ASP A 75 -35.31 23.96 -5.25
CA ASP A 75 -36.41 24.67 -4.57
C ASP A 75 -36.93 23.93 -3.33
N ARG A 76 -36.42 22.72 -3.05
CA ARG A 76 -36.85 21.95 -1.88
C ARG A 76 -36.27 22.57 -0.62
N ALA A 77 -37.14 23.05 0.27
CA ALA A 77 -36.77 23.39 1.64
C ALA A 77 -36.29 22.12 2.35
N VAL A 78 -35.06 22.16 2.86
CA VAL A 78 -34.42 21.04 3.54
C VAL A 78 -34.18 21.47 4.97
N GLN A 79 -34.73 20.73 5.94
CA GLN A 79 -34.43 20.95 7.36
C GLN A 79 -32.96 20.60 7.63
N THR A 80 -32.17 21.59 8.02
CA THR A 80 -30.76 21.42 8.32
C THR A 80 -30.53 21.19 9.82
N PRO A 81 -29.50 20.40 10.20
CA PRO A 81 -29.09 20.26 11.60
C PRO A 81 -28.77 21.60 12.22
N GLU A 82 -29.33 21.89 13.40
CA GLU A 82 -29.04 23.12 14.19
C GLU A 82 -29.18 24.45 13.41
N GLY A 83 -29.94 24.48 12.31
CA GLY A 83 -30.05 25.67 11.45
C GLY A 83 -28.78 25.97 10.65
N ALA A 84 -27.93 24.96 10.40
CA ALA A 84 -26.69 25.09 9.65
C ALA A 84 -26.94 25.74 8.27
N PRO A 85 -26.15 26.77 7.89
CA PRO A 85 -26.30 27.42 6.61
C PRO A 85 -25.87 26.50 5.47
N ARG A 86 -26.69 26.43 4.42
CA ARG A 86 -26.35 25.68 3.22
C ARG A 86 -25.46 26.53 2.33
N LEU A 87 -24.38 25.92 1.83
CA LEU A 87 -23.45 26.59 0.93
C LEU A 87 -24.16 27.11 -0.34
N PHE A 88 -25.21 26.43 -0.80
CA PHE A 88 -26.05 26.86 -1.93
C PHE A 88 -26.81 28.18 -1.66
N GLU A 89 -27.28 28.40 -0.43
CA GLU A 89 -28.05 29.60 -0.05
C GLU A 89 -27.15 30.83 0.13
N LEU A 90 -25.86 30.61 0.39
CA LEU A 90 -24.85 31.65 0.52
C LEU A 90 -24.34 32.17 -0.84
N ILE A 91 -24.69 31.51 -1.94
CA ILE A 91 -24.25 31.84 -3.30
C ILE A 91 -25.29 32.75 -3.96
N SER A 92 -24.83 33.86 -4.54
CA SER A 92 -25.63 34.78 -5.34
C SER A 92 -25.42 34.51 -6.84
N PRO A 93 -26.39 33.91 -7.55
CA PRO A 93 -26.24 33.61 -8.98
C PRO A 93 -26.34 34.87 -9.84
N SER A 94 -25.59 34.95 -10.93
CA SER A 94 -25.72 36.05 -11.91
C SER A 94 -27.00 35.94 -12.74
N ASN A 95 -27.51 34.73 -12.95
CA ASN A 95 -28.74 34.45 -13.70
C ASN A 95 -29.43 33.22 -13.10
N PHE A 96 -30.75 33.27 -12.91
CA PHE A 96 -31.52 32.14 -12.35
C PHE A 96 -31.42 30.85 -13.18
N SER A 97 -31.13 30.95 -14.48
CA SER A 97 -30.94 29.78 -15.35
C SER A 97 -29.75 28.90 -14.97
N VAL A 98 -28.75 29.42 -14.24
CA VAL A 98 -27.57 28.63 -13.83
C VAL A 98 -27.74 27.91 -12.50
N LEU A 99 -28.85 28.13 -11.79
CA LEU A 99 -29.14 27.49 -10.50
C LEU A 99 -29.03 25.96 -10.51
N PRO A 100 -29.57 25.24 -11.53
CA PRO A 100 -29.42 23.78 -11.60
C PRO A 100 -27.95 23.34 -11.69
N ALA A 101 -27.10 24.12 -12.37
CA ALA A 101 -25.68 23.82 -12.52
C ALA A 101 -24.90 24.04 -11.21
N LEU A 102 -25.24 25.11 -10.48
CA LEU A 102 -24.68 25.39 -9.16
C LEU A 102 -25.09 24.31 -8.15
N TYR A 103 -26.36 23.90 -8.18
CA TYR A 103 -26.86 22.82 -7.33
C TYR A 103 -26.20 21.47 -7.63
N LEU A 104 -25.85 21.17 -8.89
CA LEU A 104 -25.11 19.95 -9.26
C LEU A 104 -23.68 19.91 -8.68
N GLY A 105 -23.07 21.08 -8.48
CA GLY A 105 -21.73 21.21 -7.91
C GLY A 105 -21.74 21.17 -6.38
N VAL A 106 -22.64 21.94 -5.78
CA VAL A 106 -22.68 22.19 -4.33
C VAL A 106 -23.64 21.26 -3.60
N GLY A 107 -24.76 20.89 -4.21
CA GLY A 107 -25.79 20.05 -3.59
C GLY A 107 -26.30 20.59 -2.26
N ASN A 108 -26.61 19.68 -1.34
CA ASN A 108 -26.99 20.00 0.04
C ASN A 108 -25.75 20.02 0.96
N THR A 109 -24.71 20.75 0.57
CA THR A 109 -23.50 20.91 1.39
C THR A 109 -23.72 21.97 2.47
N LEU A 110 -23.42 21.61 3.72
CA LEU A 110 -23.47 22.50 4.88
C LEU A 110 -22.11 23.14 5.13
N VAL A 111 -22.09 24.37 5.67
CA VAL A 111 -20.86 25.07 6.04
C VAL A 111 -20.73 25.14 7.56
N ALA A 112 -19.74 24.45 8.10
CA ALA A 112 -19.43 24.45 9.53
C ALA A 112 -18.29 25.43 9.86
N PRO A 113 -18.29 26.05 11.05
CA PRO A 113 -17.18 26.88 11.50
C PRO A 113 -15.91 26.04 11.73
N ASP A 114 -16.06 24.93 12.45
CA ASP A 114 -14.96 24.10 12.97
C ASP A 114 -15.17 22.61 12.67
N LEU A 115 -14.09 21.83 12.79
CA LEU A 115 -14.11 20.38 12.53
C LEU A 115 -15.08 19.63 13.44
N GLU A 116 -15.11 19.96 14.74
CA GLU A 116 -15.98 19.28 15.72
C GLU A 116 -17.46 19.44 15.35
N THR A 117 -17.86 20.67 15.02
CA THR A 117 -19.20 21.00 14.55
C THR A 117 -19.51 20.28 13.23
N ALA A 118 -18.54 20.22 12.33
CA ALA A 118 -18.70 19.53 11.06
C ALA A 118 -18.93 18.03 11.26
N THR A 119 -18.20 17.39 12.17
CA THR A 119 -18.32 15.95 12.45
C THR A 119 -19.68 15.64 13.09
N ARG A 120 -20.11 16.48 14.03
CA ARG A 120 -21.43 16.38 14.67
C ARG A 120 -22.55 16.45 13.64
N TRP A 121 -22.53 17.43 12.75
CA TRP A 121 -23.55 17.58 11.70
C TRP A 121 -23.48 16.47 10.65
N ALA A 122 -22.31 15.92 10.36
CA ALA A 122 -22.15 14.85 9.38
C ALA A 122 -22.74 13.52 9.85
N TYR A 123 -22.65 13.19 11.15
CA TYR A 123 -22.97 11.84 11.68
C TYR A 123 -24.13 11.77 12.68
N ASP A 124 -24.36 12.79 13.52
CA ASP A 124 -25.19 12.63 14.73
C ASP A 124 -26.70 12.84 14.50
N PHE A 125 -27.10 13.42 13.36
CA PHE A 125 -28.49 13.82 13.08
C PHE A 125 -29.29 12.77 12.27
N GLY A 126 -28.95 11.49 12.39
CA GLY A 126 -29.64 10.34 11.76
C GLY A 126 -29.52 10.23 10.23
N LYS A 127 -29.27 11.36 9.54
CA LYS A 127 -28.97 11.44 8.11
C LYS A 127 -27.54 11.91 7.90
N ARG A 128 -26.81 11.26 7.00
CA ARG A 128 -25.47 11.70 6.61
C ARG A 128 -25.54 12.98 5.78
N TRP A 129 -24.85 14.01 6.23
CA TRP A 129 -24.73 15.30 5.53
C TRP A 129 -23.35 15.46 4.92
N ARG A 130 -23.31 16.16 3.78
CA ARG A 130 -22.05 16.65 3.22
C ARG A 130 -21.73 17.97 3.91
N VAL A 131 -20.58 18.07 4.56
CA VAL A 131 -20.22 19.25 5.37
C VAL A 131 -18.81 19.71 5.00
N VAL A 132 -18.62 21.02 4.86
CA VAL A 132 -17.31 21.64 4.66
C VAL A 132 -17.05 22.65 5.76
N THR A 133 -15.83 22.68 6.31
CA THR A 133 -15.43 23.71 7.29
C THR A 133 -14.98 24.98 6.58
N LEU A 134 -14.93 26.10 7.32
CA LEU A 134 -14.36 27.36 6.82
C LEU A 134 -12.87 27.21 6.43
N GLU A 135 -12.16 26.26 7.04
CA GLU A 135 -10.76 25.94 6.75
C GLU A 135 -10.59 25.00 5.54
N GLY A 136 -11.68 24.48 4.97
CA GLY A 136 -11.63 23.62 3.77
C GLY A 136 -11.49 22.13 4.05
N GLN A 137 -11.85 21.65 5.23
CA GLN A 137 -12.00 20.21 5.48
C GLN A 137 -13.39 19.78 5.00
N LEU A 138 -13.46 18.74 4.18
CA LEU A 138 -14.69 18.25 3.55
C LEU A 138 -15.01 16.84 4.03
N MET A 139 -16.26 16.63 4.44
CA MET A 139 -16.83 15.31 4.72
C MET A 139 -17.95 15.04 3.73
N GLU A 140 -17.86 13.93 2.99
CA GLU A 140 -18.91 13.53 2.06
C GLU A 140 -19.91 12.57 2.70
N THR A 141 -21.11 12.48 2.10
CA THR A 141 -22.17 11.55 2.53
C THR A 141 -21.75 10.08 2.44
N ALA A 142 -20.79 9.77 1.56
CA ALA A 142 -20.18 8.43 1.45
C ALA A 142 -19.33 8.04 2.68
N GLY A 143 -18.99 9.01 3.55
CA GLY A 143 -18.10 8.81 4.70
C GLY A 143 -16.63 9.10 4.41
N THR A 144 -16.31 9.61 3.22
CA THR A 144 -14.95 10.07 2.90
C THR A 144 -14.68 11.41 3.59
N MET A 145 -13.50 11.54 4.18
CA MET A 145 -13.02 12.77 4.81
C MET A 145 -11.79 13.26 4.04
N ALA A 146 -11.81 14.51 3.61
CA ALA A 146 -10.73 15.16 2.89
C ALA A 146 -10.30 16.42 3.65
N GLY A 147 -9.09 16.39 4.20
CA GLY A 147 -8.49 17.52 4.90
C GLY A 147 -7.04 17.21 5.26
N GLY A 148 -6.13 18.17 5.04
CA GLY A 148 -4.70 18.03 5.33
C GLY A 148 -3.79 18.73 4.32
N GLY A 149 -2.58 19.09 4.76
CA GLY A 149 -1.58 19.82 3.97
C GLY A 149 -1.52 21.31 4.29
N LYS A 150 -0.46 21.99 3.81
CA LYS A 150 -0.26 23.44 3.98
C LYS A 150 -0.96 24.29 2.90
N SER A 151 -1.50 23.65 1.85
CA SER A 151 -2.10 24.33 0.71
C SER A 151 -3.62 24.24 0.77
N VAL A 152 -4.28 25.40 0.77
CA VAL A 152 -5.74 25.52 0.72
C VAL A 152 -6.17 25.95 -0.68
N LYS A 153 -7.26 25.37 -1.19
CA LYS A 153 -7.84 25.80 -2.47
C LYS A 153 -8.60 27.11 -2.27
N ARG A 154 -8.27 28.14 -3.03
CA ARG A 154 -8.90 29.48 -3.02
C ARG A 154 -9.18 29.95 -4.43
N GLY A 155 -10.13 30.86 -4.60
CA GLY A 155 -10.43 31.51 -5.89
C GLY A 155 -11.20 30.64 -6.89
N GLY A 156 -11.90 29.60 -6.44
CA GLY A 156 -12.76 28.78 -7.29
C GLY A 156 -14.02 29.52 -7.78
N MET A 157 -14.45 30.57 -7.07
CA MET A 157 -15.66 31.36 -7.38
C MET A 157 -15.39 32.86 -7.24
N ARG A 158 -16.18 33.69 -7.91
CA ARG A 158 -16.07 35.16 -7.78
C ARG A 158 -16.54 35.64 -6.41
N LEU A 159 -15.88 36.67 -5.88
CA LEU A 159 -16.23 37.27 -4.59
C LEU A 159 -17.28 38.38 -4.74
N SER A 160 -18.16 38.53 -3.75
CA SER A 160 -19.23 39.53 -3.74
C SER A 160 -18.73 40.97 -3.59
N ASN A 161 -17.64 41.16 -2.85
CA ASN A 161 -16.99 42.45 -2.67
C ASN A 161 -16.05 42.61 -3.86
N GLY A 162 -16.27 43.61 -4.72
CA GLY A 162 -15.68 43.79 -6.05
C GLY A 162 -14.14 43.79 -6.18
N ASN A 163 -13.39 43.37 -5.16
CA ASN A 163 -12.08 42.74 -5.32
C ASN A 163 -12.27 41.41 -6.08
N ASN A 164 -12.59 41.50 -7.37
CA ASN A 164 -12.03 40.60 -8.36
C ASN A 164 -10.50 40.84 -8.33
N THR A 165 -9.82 40.46 -7.25
CA THR A 165 -8.56 39.78 -7.52
C THR A 165 -9.03 38.60 -8.34
N PRO A 166 -8.67 38.49 -9.64
CA PRO A 166 -8.73 37.17 -10.23
C PRO A 166 -8.10 36.25 -9.19
N ALA A 167 -8.65 35.05 -9.00
CA ALA A 167 -7.84 33.98 -8.40
C ALA A 167 -6.41 34.18 -8.92
N PRO A 168 -5.34 33.86 -8.17
CA PRO A 168 -4.14 33.54 -8.90
C PRO A 168 -4.54 32.39 -9.84
N GLN A 169 -4.99 32.71 -11.07
CA GLN A 169 -4.20 32.49 -12.24
C GLN A 169 -2.78 32.47 -11.71
N ALA A 170 -2.37 31.28 -11.29
CA ALA A 170 -1.21 30.66 -11.85
C ALA A 170 -1.29 30.83 -13.39
N MET A 171 -1.23 32.09 -13.89
CA MET A 171 -0.07 32.49 -14.65
C MET A 171 1.06 32.02 -13.75
N MET A 172 1.55 30.82 -14.05
CA MET A 172 2.93 30.54 -13.75
C MET A 172 3.62 31.77 -14.32
N ASP A 173 4.02 32.70 -13.45
CA ASP A 173 4.88 33.79 -13.90
C ASP A 173 6.03 33.11 -14.63
N ASP A 174 6.65 33.74 -15.63
CA ASP A 174 7.84 33.15 -16.27
C ASP A 174 8.89 32.72 -15.21
N ALA A 175 8.84 33.34 -14.01
CA ALA A 175 9.51 32.90 -12.79
C ALA A 175 9.14 31.48 -12.31
N ASP A 176 7.87 31.10 -12.20
CA ASP A 176 7.45 29.76 -11.77
C ASP A 176 7.79 28.68 -12.80
N VAL A 177 7.74 29.01 -14.10
CA VAL A 177 8.18 28.08 -15.17
C VAL A 177 9.68 27.88 -15.11
N ASN A 178 10.44 28.95 -14.91
CA ASN A 178 11.89 28.89 -14.73
C ASN A 178 12.27 28.15 -13.45
N ASP A 179 11.54 28.32 -12.35
CA ASP A 179 11.76 27.61 -11.09
C ASP A 179 11.44 26.11 -11.24
N CYS A 180 10.35 25.77 -11.93
CA CYS A 180 10.04 24.39 -12.27
C CYS A 180 11.13 23.75 -13.16
N GLN A 181 11.65 24.50 -14.14
CA GLN A 181 12.76 24.03 -14.97
C GLN A 181 14.06 23.90 -14.17
N ALA A 182 14.34 24.83 -13.26
CA ALA A 182 15.51 24.78 -12.39
C ALA A 182 15.45 23.56 -11.46
N LEU A 183 14.30 23.30 -10.83
CA LEU A 183 14.04 22.11 -10.02
C LEU A 183 14.16 20.83 -10.86
N GLN A 184 13.66 20.83 -12.09
CA GLN A 184 13.79 19.69 -12.99
C GLN A 184 15.27 19.42 -13.35
N ASN A 185 16.06 20.47 -13.57
CA ASN A 185 17.48 20.35 -13.86
C ASN A 185 18.26 19.88 -12.62
N GLN A 186 17.94 20.39 -11.43
CA GLN A 186 18.51 19.89 -10.17
C GLN A 186 18.17 18.42 -9.93
N ALA A 187 16.94 18.00 -10.24
CA ALA A 187 16.54 16.60 -10.13
C ALA A 187 17.31 15.71 -11.11
N LYS A 188 17.56 16.18 -12.34
CA LYS A 188 18.39 15.47 -13.33
C LYS A 188 19.84 15.36 -12.86
N GLU A 189 20.41 16.45 -12.36
CA GLU A 189 21.79 16.45 -11.84
C GLU A 189 21.95 15.51 -10.64
N ALA A 190 21.01 15.54 -9.70
CA ALA A 190 20.99 14.62 -8.56
C ALA A 190 20.87 13.15 -9.01
N LEU A 191 20.08 12.86 -10.06
CA LEU A 191 19.98 11.53 -10.64
C LEU A 191 21.32 11.09 -11.25
N GLU A 192 21.98 11.95 -12.02
CA GLU A 192 23.28 11.66 -12.64
C GLU A 192 24.36 11.40 -11.58
N GLN A 193 24.41 12.22 -10.53
CA GLN A 193 25.31 12.01 -9.39
C GLN A 193 25.03 10.67 -8.69
N LEU A 194 23.76 10.32 -8.50
CA LEU A 194 23.35 9.05 -7.90
C LEU A 194 23.72 7.85 -8.79
N HIS A 195 23.60 7.98 -10.12
CA HIS A 195 24.08 6.97 -11.07
C HIS A 195 25.61 6.81 -11.01
N ALA A 196 26.36 7.92 -10.96
CA ALA A 196 27.82 7.90 -10.82
C ALA A 196 28.26 7.21 -9.52
N CYS A 197 27.63 7.55 -8.38
CA CYS A 197 27.89 6.92 -7.09
C CYS A 197 27.56 5.41 -7.10
N ARG A 198 26.46 5.01 -7.74
CA ARG A 198 26.09 3.59 -7.88
C ARG A 198 27.11 2.82 -8.71
N ASN A 199 27.65 3.41 -9.77
CA ASN A 199 28.68 2.78 -10.60
C ASN A 199 29.99 2.64 -9.82
N LYS A 200 30.46 3.71 -9.17
CA LYS A 200 31.64 3.65 -8.28
C LYS A 200 31.50 2.58 -7.20
N ARG A 201 30.32 2.47 -6.57
CA ARG A 201 30.04 1.41 -5.58
C ARG A 201 30.15 0.01 -6.20
N LYS A 202 29.62 -0.21 -7.41
CA LYS A 202 29.73 -1.51 -8.09
C LYS A 202 31.19 -1.88 -8.36
N ASP A 203 32.00 -0.92 -8.79
CA ASP A 203 33.42 -1.16 -9.09
C ASP A 203 34.23 -1.45 -7.82
N LEU A 204 34.03 -0.67 -6.75
CA LEU A 204 34.65 -0.93 -5.45
C LEU A 204 34.25 -2.29 -4.88
N VAL A 205 32.99 -2.71 -5.04
CA VAL A 205 32.55 -4.03 -4.58
C VAL A 205 33.21 -5.16 -5.36
N LYS A 206 33.44 -4.99 -6.67
CA LYS A 206 34.21 -5.97 -7.46
C LYS A 206 35.65 -6.03 -6.98
N GLU A 207 36.29 -4.89 -6.78
CA GLU A 207 37.66 -4.80 -6.29
C GLU A 207 37.82 -5.48 -4.92
N ILE A 208 36.88 -5.26 -3.99
CA ILE A 208 36.87 -5.94 -2.68
C ILE A 208 36.76 -7.46 -2.85
N ARG A 209 35.92 -7.96 -3.76
CA ARG A 209 35.80 -9.41 -4.01
C ARG A 209 37.09 -9.99 -4.57
N ASP A 210 37.73 -9.28 -5.48
CA ASP A 210 38.97 -9.74 -6.11
C ASP A 210 40.14 -9.71 -5.12
N LEU A 211 40.23 -8.67 -4.29
CA LEU A 211 41.18 -8.62 -3.17
C LEU A 211 40.91 -9.73 -2.16
N LYS A 212 39.65 -10.01 -1.78
CA LYS A 212 39.32 -11.13 -0.89
C LYS A 212 39.72 -12.48 -1.48
N ARG A 213 39.50 -12.71 -2.78
CA ARG A 213 39.97 -13.91 -3.48
C ARG A 213 41.49 -14.02 -3.46
N ARG A 214 42.20 -12.90 -3.67
CA ARG A 214 43.66 -12.84 -3.64
C ARG A 214 44.22 -13.14 -2.25
N VAL A 215 43.61 -12.57 -1.20
CA VAL A 215 43.96 -12.85 0.20
C VAL A 215 43.74 -14.32 0.52
N LYS A 216 42.61 -14.92 0.13
CA LYS A 216 42.35 -16.34 0.36
C LYS A 216 43.38 -17.22 -0.35
N SER A 217 43.71 -16.92 -1.61
CA SER A 217 44.75 -17.63 -2.36
C SER A 217 46.11 -17.53 -1.67
N LEU A 218 46.56 -16.33 -1.33
CA LEU A 218 47.82 -16.12 -0.62
C LEU A 218 47.83 -16.80 0.75
N SER A 219 46.72 -16.77 1.48
CA SER A 219 46.56 -17.46 2.77
C SER A 219 46.69 -18.98 2.65
N THR A 220 46.38 -19.57 1.50
CA THR A 220 46.61 -21.01 1.25
C THR A 220 48.03 -21.31 0.75
N GLN A 221 48.62 -20.41 -0.02
CA GLN A 221 49.99 -20.56 -0.53
C GLN A 221 51.04 -20.42 0.57
N LEU A 222 50.86 -19.47 1.50
CA LEU A 222 51.80 -19.19 2.57
C LEU A 222 52.10 -20.40 3.47
N PRO A 223 51.12 -21.16 4.00
CA PRO A 223 51.40 -22.37 4.77
C PRO A 223 52.00 -23.49 3.92
N LYS A 224 51.63 -23.60 2.63
CA LYS A 224 52.25 -24.58 1.72
C LYS A 224 53.73 -24.30 1.52
N LEU A 225 54.09 -23.05 1.22
CA LEU A 225 55.48 -22.60 1.09
C LEU A 225 56.25 -22.79 2.41
N LYS A 226 55.64 -22.52 3.57
CA LYS A 226 56.27 -22.81 4.86
C LYS A 226 56.59 -24.30 5.02
N LEU A 227 55.63 -25.18 4.71
CA LEU A 227 55.84 -26.63 4.82
C LEU A 227 56.90 -27.14 3.83
N GLU A 228 56.97 -26.56 2.63
CA GLU A 228 58.06 -26.84 1.66
C GLU A 228 59.42 -26.39 2.21
N VAL A 229 59.51 -25.21 2.82
CA VAL A 229 60.74 -24.70 3.45
C VAL A 229 61.18 -25.60 4.60
N ASP A 230 60.26 -25.99 5.48
CA ASP A 230 60.54 -26.91 6.59
C ASP A 230 61.00 -28.29 6.05
N GLY A 231 60.38 -28.77 4.98
CA GLY A 231 60.78 -29.99 4.26
C GLY A 231 62.20 -29.90 3.66
N PHE A 232 62.55 -28.77 3.05
CA PHE A 232 63.91 -28.54 2.57
C PHE A 232 64.92 -28.43 3.72
N GLU A 233 64.52 -27.83 4.85
CA GLU A 233 65.40 -27.66 5.99
C GLU A 233 65.71 -28.99 6.69
N THR A 234 64.71 -29.86 6.87
CA THR A 234 64.91 -31.23 7.35
C THR A 234 65.78 -32.05 6.38
N THR A 235 65.55 -31.93 5.08
CA THR A 235 66.39 -32.59 4.06
C THR A 235 67.84 -32.10 4.13
N ARG A 236 68.04 -30.78 4.28
CA ARG A 236 69.36 -30.17 4.47
C ARG A 236 70.05 -30.73 5.72
N GLN A 237 69.34 -30.84 6.85
CA GLN A 237 69.89 -31.41 8.08
C GLN A 237 70.30 -32.87 7.88
N ASN A 238 69.44 -33.70 7.29
CA ASN A 238 69.72 -35.10 7.00
C ASN A 238 70.92 -35.28 6.06
N LEU A 239 71.02 -34.49 5.00
CA LEU A 239 72.17 -34.52 4.07
C LEU A 239 73.45 -34.04 4.76
N THR A 240 73.36 -33.04 5.64
CA THR A 240 74.51 -32.55 6.42
C THR A 240 75.02 -33.62 7.38
N GLN A 241 74.13 -34.42 7.98
CA GLN A 241 74.50 -35.56 8.84
C GLN A 241 75.10 -36.72 8.04
N ARG A 242 74.62 -36.98 6.82
CA ARG A 242 75.13 -38.05 5.93
C ARG A 242 76.45 -37.70 5.22
N LEU A 243 76.75 -36.42 5.06
CA LEU A 243 77.99 -35.93 4.44
C LEU A 243 79.28 -36.55 5.00
N PRO A 244 79.50 -36.63 6.33
CA PRO A 244 80.68 -37.30 6.88
C PRO A 244 80.71 -38.81 6.59
N GLU A 245 79.57 -39.51 6.64
CA GLU A 245 79.52 -40.94 6.28
C GLU A 245 79.84 -41.17 4.80
N LEU A 246 79.27 -40.37 3.90
CA LEU A 246 79.56 -40.43 2.47
C LEU A 246 81.03 -40.08 2.18
N LYS A 247 81.59 -39.07 2.86
CA LYS A 247 83.01 -38.71 2.73
C LYS A 247 83.91 -39.87 3.17
N ALA A 248 83.60 -40.50 4.30
CA ALA A 248 84.33 -41.68 4.77
C ALA A 248 84.20 -42.87 3.81
N GLN A 249 83.02 -43.08 3.20
CA GLN A 249 82.83 -44.10 2.16
C GLN A 249 83.62 -43.79 0.88
N CYS A 250 83.68 -42.53 0.45
CA CYS A 250 84.49 -42.12 -0.70
C CYS A 250 86.00 -42.22 -0.42
N GLU A 251 86.45 -41.91 0.79
CA GLU A 251 87.85 -42.09 1.20
C GLU A 251 88.22 -43.57 1.33
N ALA A 252 87.30 -44.43 1.78
CA ALA A 252 87.47 -45.89 1.78
C ALA A 252 87.42 -46.49 0.36
N CYS A 253 86.72 -45.85 -0.56
CA CYS A 253 86.74 -46.10 -2.01
C CYS A 253 87.78 -45.21 -2.72
N ALA A 254 88.92 -44.90 -2.09
CA ALA A 254 90.07 -44.40 -2.83
C ALA A 254 90.28 -45.31 -4.06
N PRO A 255 90.33 -44.74 -5.28
CA PRO A 255 90.34 -45.53 -6.49
C PRO A 255 91.56 -46.45 -6.42
N ASP A 256 91.29 -47.74 -6.44
CA ASP A 256 92.29 -48.75 -6.71
C ASP A 256 92.70 -48.51 -8.17
N GLU A 257 93.59 -47.55 -8.41
CA GLU A 257 94.04 -47.09 -9.74
C GLU A 257 94.46 -48.29 -10.60
N ALA A 258 94.94 -49.36 -9.96
CA ALA A 258 95.22 -50.65 -10.58
C ALA A 258 93.97 -51.32 -11.17
N LYS A 259 92.85 -51.42 -10.42
CA LYS A 259 91.59 -51.97 -10.93
C LYS A 259 90.98 -51.11 -12.04
N GLN A 260 91.07 -49.78 -11.92
CA GLN A 260 90.59 -48.88 -12.97
C GLN A 260 91.41 -49.04 -14.26
N ALA A 261 92.73 -49.14 -14.16
CA ALA A 261 93.59 -49.39 -15.31
C ALA A 261 93.39 -50.79 -15.93
N ASP A 262 93.08 -51.80 -15.12
CA ASP A 262 92.75 -53.15 -15.59
C ASP A 262 91.39 -53.18 -16.30
N LEU A 263 90.38 -52.52 -15.75
CA LEU A 263 89.06 -52.36 -16.38
C LEU A 263 89.13 -51.56 -17.68
N GLU A 264 89.94 -50.50 -17.76
CA GLU A 264 90.16 -49.76 -19.01
C GLU A 264 90.87 -50.61 -20.08
N ARG A 265 91.78 -51.51 -19.67
CA ARG A 265 92.40 -52.49 -20.58
C ARG A 265 91.39 -53.52 -21.07
N GLU A 266 90.53 -54.03 -20.20
CA GLU A 266 89.42 -54.93 -20.55
C GLU A 266 88.43 -54.25 -21.51
N VAL A 267 88.02 -53.01 -21.25
CA VAL A 267 87.12 -52.23 -22.12
C VAL A 267 87.74 -52.05 -23.50
N LYS A 268 89.02 -51.65 -23.59
CA LYS A 268 89.71 -51.51 -24.89
C LYS A 268 89.85 -52.85 -25.64
N ARG A 269 89.95 -53.97 -24.92
CA ARG A 269 89.92 -55.32 -25.54
C ARG A 269 88.53 -55.61 -26.10
N CYS A 270 87.49 -55.41 -25.28
CA CYS A 270 86.11 -55.61 -25.68
C CYS A 270 85.67 -54.69 -26.83
N GLU A 271 86.14 -53.45 -26.90
CA GLU A 271 85.88 -52.54 -28.02
C GLU A 271 86.48 -53.04 -29.32
N LYS A 272 87.70 -53.59 -29.28
CA LYS A 272 88.33 -54.20 -30.47
C LYS A 272 87.61 -55.47 -30.91
N GLU A 273 87.22 -56.31 -29.96
CA GLU A 273 86.42 -57.51 -30.24
C GLU A 273 85.05 -57.13 -30.81
N LEU A 274 84.42 -56.08 -30.28
CA LEU A 274 83.16 -55.54 -30.79
C LEU A 274 83.31 -55.01 -32.23
N ASP A 275 84.36 -54.26 -32.55
CA ASP A 275 84.59 -53.77 -33.92
C ASP A 275 84.78 -54.92 -34.93
N VAL A 276 85.48 -55.98 -34.52
CA VAL A 276 85.61 -57.21 -35.33
C VAL A 276 84.25 -57.89 -35.51
N CYS A 277 83.47 -58.02 -34.43
CA CYS A 277 82.12 -58.60 -34.48
C CYS A 277 81.15 -57.77 -35.32
N VAL A 278 81.21 -56.43 -35.24
CA VAL A 278 80.37 -55.53 -36.04
C VAL A 278 80.71 -55.64 -37.53
N LYS A 279 81.99 -55.73 -37.90
CA LYS A 279 82.41 -55.96 -39.29
C LYS A 279 81.97 -57.33 -39.80
N ALA A 280 82.06 -58.37 -38.96
CA ALA A 280 81.56 -59.70 -39.30
C ALA A 280 80.03 -59.71 -39.43
N ALA A 281 79.31 -59.01 -38.55
CA ALA A 281 77.87 -58.87 -38.58
C ALA A 281 77.40 -58.11 -39.83
N ALA A 282 78.07 -57.02 -40.21
CA ALA A 282 77.78 -56.28 -41.43
C ALA A 282 77.95 -57.15 -42.70
N ALA A 283 79.02 -57.95 -42.77
CA ALA A 283 79.21 -58.90 -43.87
C ALA A 283 78.13 -60.00 -43.90
N LEU A 284 77.68 -60.45 -42.72
CA LEU A 284 76.56 -61.39 -42.58
C LEU A 284 75.22 -60.74 -42.94
N GLU A 285 74.99 -59.47 -42.60
CA GLU A 285 73.78 -58.73 -42.98
C GLU A 285 73.72 -58.49 -44.49
N ASP A 286 74.84 -58.16 -45.13
CA ASP A 286 74.92 -58.05 -46.59
C ASP A 286 74.62 -59.39 -47.26
N GLU A 287 75.10 -60.50 -46.70
CA GLU A 287 74.83 -61.83 -47.21
C GLU A 287 73.38 -62.29 -46.95
N VAL A 288 72.80 -61.93 -45.79
CA VAL A 288 71.40 -62.17 -45.46
C VAL A 288 70.48 -61.34 -46.36
N THR A 289 70.81 -60.09 -46.66
CA THR A 289 70.00 -59.26 -47.58
C THR A 289 70.11 -59.75 -49.02
N ARG A 290 71.27 -60.27 -49.44
CA ARG A 290 71.44 -60.97 -50.72
C ARG A 290 70.58 -62.23 -50.79
N LEU A 291 70.64 -63.09 -49.76
CA LEU A 291 69.83 -64.30 -49.67
C LEU A 291 68.34 -63.98 -49.54
N GLN A 292 67.95 -62.92 -48.83
CA GLN A 292 66.56 -62.46 -48.75
C GLN A 292 66.04 -61.98 -50.10
N LYS A 293 66.86 -61.30 -50.91
CA LYS A 293 66.51 -60.95 -52.31
C LYS A 293 66.34 -62.21 -53.17
N GLU A 294 67.27 -63.16 -53.07
CA GLU A 294 67.17 -64.44 -53.79
C GLU A 294 65.94 -65.27 -53.36
N ILE A 295 65.57 -65.25 -52.07
CA ILE A 295 64.36 -65.89 -51.53
C ILE A 295 63.09 -65.16 -51.99
N LEU A 296 63.10 -63.83 -52.06
CA LEU A 296 61.96 -63.03 -52.56
C LEU A 296 61.72 -63.24 -54.06
N ASP A 297 62.77 -63.51 -54.83
CA ASP A 297 62.69 -63.84 -56.25
C ASP A 297 62.34 -65.33 -56.47
N ALA A 298 62.84 -66.25 -55.63
CA ALA A 298 62.47 -67.68 -55.64
C ALA A 298 61.03 -67.95 -55.17
N GLY A 299 60.49 -67.15 -54.25
CA GLY A 299 59.12 -67.25 -53.74
C GLY A 299 58.03 -66.86 -54.75
N GLY A 300 58.41 -66.27 -55.88
CA GLY A 300 57.55 -65.97 -57.01
C GLY A 300 56.36 -65.04 -56.71
N PRO A 301 55.42 -64.90 -57.65
CA PRO A 301 54.25 -64.01 -57.50
C PRO A 301 53.31 -64.41 -56.36
N ARG A 302 53.31 -65.70 -55.97
CA ARG A 302 52.46 -66.25 -54.90
C ARG A 302 52.87 -65.76 -53.51
N LEU A 303 54.17 -65.74 -53.19
CA LEU A 303 54.66 -65.25 -51.91
C LEU A 303 54.42 -63.74 -51.76
N LYS A 304 54.72 -62.95 -52.80
CA LYS A 304 54.43 -61.50 -52.84
C LYS A 304 52.93 -61.20 -52.67
N LYS A 305 52.04 -62.04 -53.23
CA LYS A 305 50.57 -61.89 -53.07
C LYS A 305 50.11 -62.22 -51.65
N GLN A 306 50.70 -63.22 -51.00
CA GLN A 306 50.36 -63.58 -49.62
C GLN A 306 50.93 -62.57 -48.61
N GLN A 307 52.12 -62.03 -48.87
CA GLN A 307 52.73 -60.97 -48.06
C GLN A 307 51.90 -59.68 -48.12
N LYS A 308 51.42 -59.28 -49.31
CA LYS A 308 50.46 -58.16 -49.45
C LYS A 308 49.14 -58.39 -48.71
N LYS A 309 48.63 -59.63 -48.68
CA LYS A 309 47.45 -59.96 -47.85
C LYS A 309 47.75 -59.82 -46.36
N CYS A 310 48.90 -60.29 -45.91
CA CYS A 310 49.32 -60.18 -44.51
C CYS A 310 49.48 -58.71 -44.10
N GLN A 311 50.14 -57.90 -44.93
CA GLN A 311 50.27 -56.45 -44.73
C GLN A 311 48.90 -55.77 -44.64
N SER A 312 47.98 -56.09 -45.56
CA SER A 312 46.61 -55.55 -45.52
C SER A 312 45.82 -55.96 -44.28
N VAL A 313 46.11 -57.13 -43.69
CA VAL A 313 45.47 -57.57 -42.44
C VAL A 313 46.08 -56.83 -41.26
N LEU A 314 47.40 -56.64 -41.22
CA LEU A 314 48.08 -55.84 -40.21
C LEU A 314 47.60 -54.38 -40.21
N ASP A 315 47.51 -53.74 -41.37
CA ASP A 315 47.01 -52.36 -41.49
C ASP A 315 45.55 -52.23 -41.02
N LYS A 316 44.74 -53.28 -41.20
CA LYS A 316 43.36 -53.33 -40.68
C LYS A 316 43.33 -53.51 -39.17
N LEU A 317 44.27 -54.30 -38.63
CA LEU A 317 44.38 -54.58 -37.21
C LEU A 317 44.81 -53.31 -36.45
N GLU A 318 45.78 -52.57 -36.97
CA GLU A 318 46.23 -51.28 -36.40
C GLU A 318 45.11 -50.21 -36.44
N LYS A 319 44.33 -50.17 -37.54
CA LYS A 319 43.14 -49.32 -37.63
C LYS A 319 42.05 -49.71 -36.62
N LEU A 320 41.85 -51.00 -36.38
CA LEU A 320 40.89 -51.47 -35.38
C LEU A 320 41.38 -51.19 -33.96
N GLU A 321 42.67 -51.33 -33.68
CA GLU A 321 43.27 -51.00 -32.38
C GLU A 321 43.15 -49.50 -32.06
N THR A 322 43.41 -48.63 -33.03
CA THR A 322 43.22 -47.17 -32.86
C THR A 322 41.75 -46.80 -32.67
N GLN A 323 40.83 -47.46 -33.40
CA GLN A 323 39.39 -47.29 -33.18
C GLN A 323 38.95 -47.80 -31.80
N LEU A 324 39.52 -48.89 -31.31
CA LEU A 324 39.23 -49.43 -29.99
C LEU A 324 39.74 -48.50 -28.88
N ALA A 325 40.96 -47.97 -29.02
CA ALA A 325 41.51 -46.99 -28.07
C ALA A 325 40.67 -45.71 -28.00
N THR A 326 40.25 -45.18 -29.16
CA THR A 326 39.36 -43.99 -29.21
C THR A 326 37.97 -44.26 -28.63
N ALA A 327 37.39 -45.43 -28.90
CA ALA A 327 36.15 -45.86 -28.27
C ALA A 327 36.30 -45.98 -26.74
N GLN A 328 37.41 -46.53 -26.25
CA GLN A 328 37.69 -46.66 -24.81
C GLN A 328 37.77 -45.29 -24.10
N VAL A 329 38.43 -44.31 -24.73
CA VAL A 329 38.48 -42.92 -24.22
C VAL A 329 37.10 -42.26 -24.24
N THR A 330 36.29 -42.57 -25.26
CA THR A 330 34.91 -42.05 -25.36
C THR A 330 34.02 -42.66 -24.27
N ILE A 331 34.15 -43.95 -23.98
CA ILE A 331 33.42 -44.63 -22.90
C ILE A 331 33.78 -44.02 -21.55
N THR A 332 35.07 -43.94 -21.22
CA THR A 332 35.53 -43.39 -19.92
C THR A 332 35.15 -41.91 -19.73
N SER A 333 35.19 -41.11 -20.79
CA SER A 333 34.70 -39.71 -20.72
C SER A 333 33.19 -39.65 -20.53
N SER A 334 32.42 -40.50 -21.23
CA SER A 334 30.97 -40.60 -21.12
C SER A 334 30.54 -41.03 -19.71
N GLU A 335 31.19 -42.05 -19.13
CA GLU A 335 30.98 -42.50 -17.75
C GLU A 335 31.21 -41.36 -16.73
N LYS A 336 32.26 -40.56 -16.94
CA LYS A 336 32.54 -39.40 -16.07
C LYS A 336 31.46 -38.31 -16.19
N THR A 337 30.90 -38.08 -17.37
CA THR A 337 29.74 -37.19 -17.56
C THR A 337 28.49 -37.75 -16.91
N VAL A 338 28.24 -39.06 -17.01
CA VAL A 338 27.08 -39.70 -16.36
C VAL A 338 27.19 -39.56 -14.85
N SER A 339 28.35 -39.84 -14.25
CA SER A 339 28.59 -39.67 -12.82
C SER A 339 28.31 -38.24 -12.33
N LYS A 340 28.81 -37.22 -13.06
CA LYS A 340 28.53 -35.81 -12.73
C LYS A 340 27.05 -35.46 -12.87
N ALA A 341 26.39 -35.97 -13.92
CA ALA A 341 24.97 -35.74 -14.13
C ALA A 341 24.12 -36.41 -13.03
N THR A 342 24.52 -37.60 -12.55
CA THR A 342 23.84 -38.28 -11.44
C THR A 342 24.01 -37.54 -10.11
N GLU A 343 25.20 -37.00 -9.81
CA GLU A 343 25.43 -36.16 -8.63
C GLU A 343 24.60 -34.87 -8.70
N SER A 344 24.61 -34.21 -9.85
CA SER A 344 23.80 -32.99 -10.07
C SER A 344 22.31 -33.27 -9.95
N LYS A 345 21.83 -34.43 -10.41
CA LYS A 345 20.43 -34.83 -10.29
C LYS A 345 20.06 -35.06 -8.82
N ALA A 346 20.90 -35.77 -8.07
CA ALA A 346 20.65 -36.04 -6.66
C ALA A 346 20.55 -34.74 -5.83
N LEU A 347 21.44 -33.77 -6.08
CA LEU A 347 21.38 -32.44 -5.45
C LEU A 347 20.09 -31.68 -5.82
N ALA A 348 19.67 -31.75 -7.10
CA ALA A 348 18.44 -31.10 -7.54
C ALA A 348 17.18 -31.75 -6.94
N GLU A 349 17.16 -33.08 -6.77
CA GLU A 349 16.07 -33.81 -6.12
C GLU A 349 15.98 -33.48 -4.62
N GLU A 350 17.11 -33.31 -3.93
CA GLU A 350 17.15 -32.88 -2.52
C GLU A 350 16.59 -31.46 -2.33
N GLU A 351 17.01 -30.52 -3.18
CA GLU A 351 16.51 -29.14 -3.14
C GLU A 351 15.02 -29.06 -3.51
N LEU A 352 14.57 -29.87 -4.49
CA LEU A 352 13.15 -29.97 -4.82
C LEU A 352 12.34 -30.46 -3.62
N ALA A 353 12.82 -31.48 -2.91
CA ALA A 353 12.15 -32.00 -1.73
C ALA A 353 11.98 -30.93 -0.64
N LYS A 354 13.04 -30.16 -0.33
CA LYS A 354 12.98 -29.04 0.63
C LYS A 354 11.97 -27.99 0.22
N VAL A 355 12.01 -27.53 -1.04
CA VAL A 355 11.07 -26.52 -1.55
C VAL A 355 9.62 -27.03 -1.51
N THR A 356 9.39 -28.31 -1.79
CA THR A 356 8.03 -28.89 -1.70
C THR A 356 7.52 -28.97 -0.26
N GLU A 357 8.39 -29.17 0.72
CA GLU A 357 8.02 -29.17 2.14
C GLU A 357 7.68 -27.75 2.61
N GLU A 358 8.53 -26.76 2.29
CA GLU A 358 8.29 -25.35 2.58
C GLU A 358 6.97 -24.85 1.94
N THR A 359 6.69 -25.28 0.71
CA THR A 359 5.46 -24.90 0.01
C THR A 359 4.23 -25.45 0.73
N LYS A 360 4.25 -26.71 1.18
CA LYS A 360 3.15 -27.30 1.96
C LYS A 360 2.93 -26.61 3.30
N GLU A 361 4.02 -26.22 3.98
CA GLU A 361 3.92 -25.46 5.23
C GLU A 361 3.25 -24.10 5.00
N LYS A 362 3.63 -23.40 3.92
CA LYS A 362 3.01 -22.12 3.55
C LYS A 362 1.56 -22.26 3.10
N GLU A 363 1.21 -23.31 2.37
CA GLU A 363 -0.18 -23.60 2.01
C GLU A 363 -1.05 -23.86 3.24
N ALA A 364 -0.53 -24.58 4.25
CA ALA A 364 -1.22 -24.79 5.51
C ALA A 364 -1.40 -23.49 6.32
N GLU A 365 -0.38 -22.63 6.34
CA GLU A 365 -0.44 -21.30 6.98
C GLU A 365 -1.50 -20.41 6.31
N ILE A 366 -1.55 -20.38 4.98
CA ILE A 366 -2.58 -19.64 4.22
C ILE A 366 -3.98 -20.17 4.52
N ALA A 367 -4.18 -21.49 4.52
CA ALA A 367 -5.47 -22.09 4.83
C ALA A 367 -5.94 -21.76 6.26
N GLY A 368 -5.01 -21.69 7.23
CA GLY A 368 -5.27 -21.23 8.58
C GLY A 368 -5.73 -19.77 8.61
N LEU A 369 -4.98 -18.88 7.95
CA LEU A 369 -5.31 -17.45 7.86
C LEU A 369 -6.65 -17.20 7.15
N GLU A 370 -6.99 -17.98 6.13
CA GLU A 370 -8.29 -17.89 5.45
C GLU A 370 -9.45 -18.30 6.36
N LYS A 371 -9.25 -19.29 7.23
CA LYS A 371 -10.24 -19.68 8.23
C LYS A 371 -10.42 -18.58 9.27
N ASP A 372 -9.32 -18.08 9.82
CA ASP A 372 -9.34 -16.98 10.80
C ASP A 372 -10.01 -15.72 10.21
N ALA A 373 -9.74 -15.41 8.94
CA ALA A 373 -10.38 -14.29 8.24
C ALA A 373 -11.90 -14.48 8.08
N LYS A 374 -12.36 -15.72 7.83
CA LYS A 374 -13.79 -16.04 7.79
C LYS A 374 -14.44 -15.90 9.16
N ASP A 375 -13.83 -16.46 10.20
CA ASP A 375 -14.35 -16.38 11.58
C ASP A 375 -14.45 -14.90 12.05
N VAL A 376 -13.46 -14.07 11.69
CA VAL A 376 -13.49 -12.62 11.95
C VAL A 376 -14.60 -11.92 11.15
N SER A 377 -14.80 -12.30 9.89
CA SER A 377 -15.86 -11.71 9.06
C SER A 377 -17.26 -12.07 9.58
N GLU A 378 -17.47 -13.31 10.01
CA GLU A 378 -18.75 -13.77 10.58
C GLU A 378 -19.03 -13.05 11.91
N SER A 379 -18.06 -13.00 12.82
CA SER A 379 -18.21 -12.25 14.09
C SER A 379 -18.45 -10.76 13.89
N TYR A 380 -17.88 -10.16 12.82
CA TYR A 380 -18.14 -8.77 12.45
C TYR A 380 -19.57 -8.55 11.95
N GLU A 381 -20.12 -9.48 11.15
CA GLU A 381 -21.52 -9.41 10.71
C GLU A 381 -22.49 -9.57 11.88
N GLU A 382 -22.26 -10.53 12.79
CA GLU A 382 -23.07 -10.70 14.01
C GLU A 382 -23.05 -9.43 14.88
N MET A 383 -21.87 -8.86 15.11
CA MET A 383 -21.73 -7.61 15.87
C MET A 383 -22.44 -6.44 15.18
N LYS A 384 -22.43 -6.38 13.85
CA LYS A 384 -23.11 -5.34 13.07
C LYS A 384 -24.62 -5.47 13.17
N GLU A 385 -25.16 -6.69 13.15
CA GLU A 385 -26.59 -6.94 13.38
C GLU A 385 -27.00 -6.55 14.80
N LEU A 386 -26.25 -6.97 15.82
CA LEU A 386 -26.47 -6.57 17.22
C LEU A 386 -26.46 -5.05 17.40
N VAL A 387 -25.50 -4.36 16.79
CA VAL A 387 -25.45 -2.88 16.84
C VAL A 387 -26.67 -2.26 16.15
N SER A 388 -27.15 -2.85 15.06
CA SER A 388 -28.35 -2.36 14.38
C SER A 388 -29.63 -2.57 15.22
N GLU A 389 -29.72 -3.70 15.91
CA GLU A 389 -30.84 -4.02 16.80
C GLU A 389 -30.84 -3.11 18.03
N LYS A 390 -29.68 -2.94 18.67
CA LYS A 390 -29.53 -2.01 19.80
C LYS A 390 -29.78 -0.56 19.42
N LYS A 391 -29.45 -0.14 18.20
CA LYS A 391 -29.85 1.18 17.68
C LYS A 391 -31.37 1.31 17.53
N ARG A 392 -32.04 0.26 17.05
CA ARG A 392 -33.51 0.25 16.93
C ARG A 392 -34.18 0.33 18.30
N GLU A 393 -33.71 -0.47 19.27
CA GLU A 393 -34.18 -0.40 20.66
C GLU A 393 -33.97 1.01 21.24
N LEU A 394 -32.80 1.62 21.03
CA LEU A 394 -32.51 2.97 21.48
C LEU A 394 -33.46 4.00 20.85
N ASP A 395 -33.74 3.91 19.55
CA ASP A 395 -34.68 4.80 18.86
C ASP A 395 -36.12 4.64 19.38
N GLU A 396 -36.53 3.43 19.74
CA GLU A 396 -37.84 3.17 20.38
C GLU A 396 -37.91 3.77 21.78
N VAL A 397 -36.85 3.63 22.58
CA VAL A 397 -36.75 4.24 23.92
C VAL A 397 -36.76 5.76 23.82
N ILE A 398 -36.06 6.36 22.85
CA ILE A 398 -36.06 7.82 22.63
C ILE A 398 -37.48 8.30 22.28
N LYS A 399 -38.19 7.62 21.37
CA LYS A 399 -39.58 7.95 21.06
C LYS A 399 -40.47 7.83 22.29
N GLY A 400 -40.31 6.79 23.09
CA GLY A 400 -41.00 6.62 24.37
C GLY A 400 -40.75 7.80 25.30
N MET A 401 -39.48 8.18 25.50
CA MET A 401 -39.09 9.31 26.33
C MET A 401 -39.69 10.63 25.82
N ASP A 402 -39.71 10.88 24.52
CA ASP A 402 -40.28 12.09 23.94
C ASP A 402 -41.80 12.16 24.13
N THR A 403 -42.51 11.03 24.01
CA THR A 403 -43.95 10.97 24.33
C THR A 403 -44.22 11.21 25.82
N LEU A 404 -43.36 10.71 26.70
CA LEU A 404 -43.42 10.96 28.14
C LEU A 404 -43.14 12.43 28.47
N LYS A 405 -42.15 13.07 27.83
CA LYS A 405 -41.90 14.51 27.96
C LYS A 405 -43.06 15.35 27.43
N ALA A 406 -43.70 14.94 26.34
CA ALA A 406 -44.88 15.62 25.78
C ALA A 406 -46.10 15.50 26.71
N THR A 407 -46.31 14.36 27.37
CA THR A 407 -47.37 14.20 28.37
C THR A 407 -47.06 14.96 29.65
N GLN A 408 -45.81 14.94 30.12
CA GLN A 408 -45.36 15.74 31.27
C GLN A 408 -45.54 17.25 31.05
N THR A 409 -45.22 17.76 29.86
CA THR A 409 -45.43 19.19 29.54
C THR A 409 -46.91 19.56 29.44
N LYS A 410 -47.77 18.67 28.92
CA LYS A 410 -49.23 18.85 28.96
C LYS A 410 -49.76 18.87 30.38
N LEU A 411 -49.34 17.93 31.23
CA LEU A 411 -49.73 17.88 32.64
C LEU A 411 -49.31 19.15 33.39
N LYS A 412 -48.08 19.63 33.20
CA LYS A 412 -47.63 20.92 33.74
C LYS A 412 -48.47 22.09 33.25
N GLY A 413 -48.92 22.08 31.99
CA GLY A 413 -49.85 23.08 31.46
C GLY A 413 -51.20 23.06 32.18
N VAL A 414 -51.78 21.88 32.37
CA VAL A 414 -53.04 21.70 33.11
C VAL A 414 -52.88 22.12 34.58
N GLU A 415 -51.75 21.79 35.21
CA GLU A 415 -51.41 22.21 36.57
C GLU A 415 -51.39 23.73 36.71
N ILE A 416 -50.75 24.44 35.77
CA ILE A 416 -50.71 25.91 35.74
C ILE A 416 -52.12 26.50 35.54
N GLU A 417 -52.94 25.91 34.66
CA GLU A 417 -54.33 26.36 34.46
C GLU A 417 -55.19 26.16 35.72
N LEU A 418 -55.03 25.02 36.41
CA LEU A 418 -55.73 24.73 37.66
C LEU A 418 -55.30 25.70 38.78
N LEU A 419 -53.99 25.97 38.91
CA LEU A 419 -53.48 26.97 39.84
C LEU A 419 -54.03 28.37 39.54
N GLY A 420 -54.10 28.76 38.26
CA GLY A 420 -54.70 30.03 37.85
C GLY A 420 -56.19 30.12 38.19
N LYS A 421 -56.95 29.03 38.00
CA LYS A 421 -58.36 28.94 38.42
C LYS A 421 -58.51 29.03 39.94
N LEU A 422 -57.64 28.37 40.70
CA LEU A 422 -57.61 28.43 42.17
C LEU A 422 -57.35 29.86 42.66
N GLU A 423 -56.41 30.58 42.03
CA GLU A 423 -56.12 31.97 42.36
C GLU A 423 -57.29 32.91 42.00
N ALA A 424 -57.96 32.66 40.87
CA ALA A 424 -59.15 33.41 40.46
C ALA A 424 -60.32 33.20 41.42
N ILE A 425 -60.58 31.95 41.83
CA ILE A 425 -61.58 31.61 42.85
C ILE A 425 -61.19 32.25 44.19
N GLY A 426 -59.91 32.21 44.59
CA GLY A 426 -59.43 32.90 45.79
C GLY A 426 -59.66 34.43 45.76
N LYS A 427 -59.47 35.07 44.60
CA LYS A 427 -59.82 36.49 44.39
C LYS A 427 -61.32 36.73 44.47
N GLN A 428 -62.15 35.82 43.95
CA GLN A 428 -63.60 35.91 44.09
C GLN A 428 -64.04 35.75 45.54
N VAL A 429 -63.53 34.75 46.26
CA VAL A 429 -63.82 34.52 47.68
C VAL A 429 -63.44 35.73 48.50
N SER A 430 -62.24 36.27 48.34
CA SER A 430 -61.81 37.49 49.07
C SER A 430 -62.65 38.74 48.71
N SER A 431 -63.15 38.86 47.47
CA SER A 431 -64.09 39.92 47.11
C SER A 431 -65.47 39.74 47.74
N MET A 432 -65.95 38.50 47.85
CA MET A 432 -67.21 38.15 48.49
C MET A 432 -67.10 38.31 50.02
N GLU A 433 -65.96 38.00 50.62
CA GLU A 433 -65.69 38.27 52.04
C GLU A 433 -65.65 39.76 52.34
N ARG A 434 -65.06 40.59 51.45
CA ARG A 434 -65.12 42.05 51.59
C ARG A 434 -66.55 42.58 51.49
N ARG A 435 -67.35 42.07 50.54
CA ARG A 435 -68.78 42.39 50.43
C ARG A 435 -69.55 41.94 51.66
N ARG A 436 -69.29 40.72 52.16
CA ARG A 436 -69.89 40.20 53.39
C ARG A 436 -69.57 41.12 54.58
N LYS A 437 -68.31 41.54 54.75
CA LYS A 437 -67.93 42.52 55.79
C LYS A 437 -68.61 43.88 55.60
N GLN A 438 -68.80 44.35 54.38
CA GLN A 438 -69.55 45.58 54.10
C GLN A 438 -71.02 45.45 54.51
N TRP A 439 -71.69 44.37 54.10
CA TRP A 439 -73.08 44.08 54.46
C TRP A 439 -73.25 43.82 55.95
N ASP A 440 -72.32 43.16 56.62
CA ASP A 440 -72.30 43.00 58.07
C ASP A 440 -72.20 44.38 58.77
N SER A 441 -71.42 45.32 58.21
CA SER A 441 -71.36 46.69 58.74
C SER A 441 -72.65 47.48 58.49
N GLU A 442 -73.34 47.26 57.37
CA GLU A 442 -74.63 47.88 57.08
C GLU A 442 -75.77 47.28 57.91
N LEU A 443 -75.76 45.96 58.12
CA LEU A 443 -76.66 45.29 59.06
C LEU A 443 -76.41 45.74 60.49
N ALA A 444 -75.15 45.98 60.90
CA ALA A 444 -74.85 46.57 62.20
C ALA A 444 -75.39 48.01 62.32
N LYS A 445 -75.32 48.82 61.25
CA LYS A 445 -75.92 50.16 61.20
C LYS A 445 -77.45 50.12 61.23
N LEU A 446 -78.07 49.18 60.53
CA LEU A 446 -79.53 48.99 60.53
C LEU A 446 -80.04 48.41 61.85
N ARG A 447 -79.30 47.49 62.48
CA ARG A 447 -79.60 46.99 63.83
C ARG A 447 -79.45 48.08 64.89
N ALA A 448 -78.47 48.98 64.76
CA ALA A 448 -78.35 50.16 65.61
C ALA A 448 -79.45 51.21 65.35
N ALA A 449 -80.02 51.25 64.14
CA ALA A 449 -81.20 52.07 63.82
C ALA A 449 -82.52 51.44 64.29
N ALA A 450 -82.58 50.10 64.38
CA ALA A 450 -83.72 49.34 64.88
C ALA A 450 -83.74 49.17 66.41
N SER A 451 -82.65 49.50 67.13
CA SER A 451 -82.60 49.41 68.60
C SER A 451 -83.10 50.67 69.32
N ASN A 452 -83.84 51.55 68.63
CA ASN A 452 -84.33 52.81 69.18
C ASN A 452 -85.86 52.96 69.10
N ASP A 453 -86.58 51.89 68.72
CA ASP A 453 -88.04 51.77 68.85
C ASP A 453 -88.36 50.34 69.31
N ASP A 454 -88.44 50.22 70.63
CA ASP A 454 -89.26 49.35 71.48
C ASP A 454 -89.86 48.03 70.94
N ASP A 455 -89.61 47.02 71.78
CA ASP A 455 -90.57 46.04 72.34
C ASP A 455 -90.84 44.68 71.65
N GLU A 456 -90.43 43.65 72.41
CA GLU A 456 -91.30 42.55 72.85
C GLU A 456 -91.71 41.49 71.81
N PHE A 457 -90.97 40.37 71.76
CA PHE A 457 -91.59 39.03 71.92
C PHE A 457 -90.54 37.93 72.12
N ASP A 458 -90.62 37.29 73.29
CA ASP A 458 -90.05 35.99 73.64
C ASP A 458 -90.86 34.89 72.98
N LEU A 459 -90.22 33.89 72.34
CA LEU A 459 -90.80 32.56 72.12
C LEU A 459 -89.70 31.52 71.83
N SER A 460 -89.77 30.46 72.61
CA SER A 460 -88.99 29.24 72.64
C SER A 460 -89.31 28.25 71.50
N ASP A 461 -88.45 27.22 71.43
CA ASP A 461 -88.59 25.91 70.76
C ASP A 461 -88.45 25.87 69.22
N ASP A 462 -87.51 25.05 68.72
CA ASP A 462 -87.79 23.64 68.40
C ASP A 462 -86.54 22.94 67.81
N GLU A 463 -86.48 21.63 68.05
CA GLU A 463 -85.40 20.69 67.77
C GLU A 463 -85.17 20.41 66.27
N GLY A 464 -84.02 19.79 65.94
CA GLY A 464 -83.76 19.28 64.60
C GLY A 464 -82.40 18.60 64.46
N GLU A 465 -82.35 17.33 64.84
CA GLU A 465 -81.28 16.35 64.67
C GLU A 465 -80.88 16.10 63.18
N GLY A 466 -79.69 15.52 62.98
CA GLY A 466 -79.34 14.74 61.78
C GLY A 466 -77.86 14.88 61.38
N VAL A 467 -76.92 13.99 61.75
CA VAL A 467 -76.65 12.66 61.14
C VAL A 467 -76.00 12.85 59.74
N GLU A 468 -74.86 12.29 59.30
CA GLU A 468 -74.01 11.18 59.74
C GLU A 468 -72.71 11.16 58.89
N GLU A 469 -71.68 10.56 59.48
CA GLU A 469 -70.74 9.56 58.94
C GLU A 469 -69.93 9.66 57.62
N SER A 470 -68.64 9.34 57.83
CA SER A 470 -67.78 8.39 57.07
C SER A 470 -67.13 8.91 55.78
N LYS A 471 -65.89 8.55 55.41
CA LYS A 471 -65.19 7.28 55.63
C LYS A 471 -63.68 7.42 55.35
N GLU A 472 -62.88 6.66 56.09
CA GLU A 472 -61.51 6.26 55.78
C GLU A 472 -61.37 5.60 54.40
N CYS A 473 -60.19 5.74 53.81
CA CYS A 473 -59.45 4.62 53.22
C CYS A 473 -57.97 5.02 53.07
N ASP A 474 -57.14 4.42 53.91
CA ASP A 474 -55.76 4.03 53.58
C ASP A 474 -55.78 3.09 52.36
N ASP A 475 -54.72 3.11 51.55
CA ASP A 475 -53.88 1.93 51.33
C ASP A 475 -52.71 2.25 50.38
N ASP A 476 -51.62 1.56 50.70
CA ASP A 476 -50.32 1.44 50.05
C ASP A 476 -50.39 1.05 48.57
N ASP A 477 -49.33 1.35 47.81
CA ASP A 477 -48.51 0.27 47.23
C ASP A 477 -47.32 0.82 46.40
N ASP A 478 -46.22 0.11 46.60
CA ASP A 478 -44.94 0.14 45.91
C ASP A 478 -45.05 0.01 44.38
N ASP A 479 -44.04 0.50 43.65
CA ASP A 479 -43.17 -0.39 42.86
C ASP A 479 -42.01 0.36 42.17
N ASP A 480 -40.91 -0.39 42.09
CA ASP A 480 -39.56 -0.13 41.56
C ASP A 480 -39.44 0.48 40.15
#